data_AF-A0A2P8MBR6-F1
#
_entry.id   AF-A0A2P8MBR6-F1
#
_cell.length_a   1.000
_cell.length_b   1.000
_cell.length_c   1.000
_cell.angle_alpha   90.00
_cell.angle_beta   90.00
_cell.angle_gamma   90.00
#
_symmetry.space_group_name_H-M   'P 1'
#
loop_
_entity.id
_entity.type
_entity.pdbx_description
1 polymer ?
#
loop_
_entity_poly.entity_id
_entity_poly.type
_entity_poly.pdbx_seq_one_letter_code
_entity_poly.pdbx_strand_id
1 'polypeptide(L)'
;MEYKSLINLSSIKDDKHTDKTIKSILMNFAKNIDNQEVAENLIEEFYVENYNFVKNEDISEQACKFINNFIRLVADAFRDLKSIDKNIERSINAMKNKDKDNYESKKHSYFIEINKKAKLSKENYILNKLLSELKKRMKLQQNGLEKVGMFEKDDNYSWYKEYYDPEYDFSVSVKFFDAFHFHKDKVAELIKLKKTNEDKYYEYVKDFISHKKVSNYILSNVKNNYILKIKKEVFVILLALFQKSAYQTFVSLGAIQVEGLFYDFCSAIKGGERNVEEGTIINKLDKVFEDNEIQKLMYYPYFAFEVPIYRNEVAHNGIMNDKQIEHRAYDILLDMYSIIKLMQRDSLPFNNVYFLIFQIKEYSKAKDYSEENYYYILDSLIDCQHSNVIGKGKFSIYSIIKNIEKYEPILRTYEIYYEDKRRNLNIYEEGLKLRKTFYDDNFWEYLLKTLSEHDNENLNKLLRQMCNEFISVLPGSNQAKKSCIEIKKLLDKREQFS
;
A
#
# COMPACT_ATOMS: atom_id res chain seq x y z
N MET A 1 25.66 9.91 20.26
CA MET A 1 25.03 10.24 21.55
C MET A 1 24.85 8.95 22.35
N GLU A 2 25.52 8.82 23.49
CA GLU A 2 25.36 7.68 24.39
C GLU A 2 24.06 7.84 25.20
N TYR A 3 22.93 7.32 24.70
CA TYR A 3 21.65 7.35 25.40
C TYR A 3 21.58 6.44 26.64
N LYS A 4 22.60 5.59 26.87
CA LYS A 4 22.66 4.67 28.02
C LYS A 4 22.78 5.39 29.37
N SER A 5 23.17 6.66 29.40
CA SER A 5 23.42 7.40 30.64
C SER A 5 22.21 8.19 31.17
N LEU A 6 21.11 8.29 30.43
CA LEU A 6 20.02 9.23 30.76
C LEU A 6 19.01 8.70 31.78
N ILE A 7 18.93 7.39 32.03
CA ILE A 7 17.96 6.85 32.99
C ILE A 7 18.58 5.74 33.84
N ASN A 8 18.88 6.07 35.09
CA ASN A 8 19.25 5.08 36.10
C ASN A 8 17.98 4.36 36.59
N LEU A 9 17.57 3.30 35.88
CA LEU A 9 16.43 2.45 36.22
C LEU A 9 16.75 1.43 37.35
N SER A 10 17.93 1.50 37.97
CA SER A 10 18.33 0.54 39.03
C SER A 10 17.41 0.59 40.26
N SER A 11 16.66 1.67 40.45
CA SER A 11 15.71 1.84 41.54
C SER A 11 14.36 1.15 41.35
N ILE A 12 14.08 0.52 40.20
CA ILE A 12 12.75 -0.06 39.86
C ILE A 12 12.67 -1.57 40.18
N LYS A 13 13.76 -2.18 40.69
CA LYS A 13 13.85 -3.63 40.88
C LYS A 13 13.30 -4.17 42.22
N ASP A 14 12.81 -3.32 43.12
CA ASP A 14 12.38 -3.74 44.46
C ASP A 14 10.86 -3.59 44.63
N ASP A 15 10.15 -4.71 44.84
CA ASP A 15 8.68 -4.84 44.98
C ASP A 15 8.05 -4.13 46.21
N LYS A 16 8.72 -3.13 46.79
CA LYS A 16 8.19 -2.27 47.87
C LYS A 16 8.63 -0.83 47.66
N HIS A 17 8.02 -0.14 46.71
CA HIS A 17 8.21 1.29 46.56
C HIS A 17 7.18 2.03 47.42
N THR A 18 7.67 2.86 48.34
CA THR A 18 6.84 3.86 49.01
C THR A 18 6.39 4.93 47.99
N ASP A 19 5.25 5.59 48.21
CA ASP A 19 4.79 6.71 47.36
C ASP A 19 5.89 7.75 47.11
N LYS A 20 6.75 7.98 48.13
CA LYS A 20 7.91 8.86 48.05
C LYS A 20 8.95 8.43 47.01
N THR A 21 9.17 7.12 46.84
CA THR A 21 10.07 6.56 45.83
C THR A 21 9.52 6.80 44.42
N ILE A 22 8.21 6.60 44.23
CA ILE A 22 7.56 6.75 42.93
C ILE A 22 7.49 8.21 42.50
N LYS A 23 7.13 9.12 43.42
CA LYS A 23 7.17 10.56 43.15
C LYS A 23 8.58 11.02 42.78
N SER A 24 9.63 10.50 43.43
CA SER A 24 11.01 10.80 43.04
C SER A 24 11.36 10.33 41.61
N ILE A 25 10.88 9.15 41.19
CA ILE A 25 11.08 8.67 39.82
C ILE A 25 10.36 9.58 38.81
N LEU A 26 9.11 9.94 39.08
CA LEU A 26 8.33 10.85 38.24
C LEU A 26 8.95 12.25 38.16
N MET A 27 9.48 12.78 39.27
CA MET A 27 10.22 14.05 39.28
C MET A 27 11.50 13.96 38.44
N ASN A 28 12.24 12.85 38.54
CA ASN A 28 13.44 12.62 37.72
C ASN A 28 13.09 12.51 36.23
N PHE A 29 11.98 11.87 35.88
CA PHE A 29 11.51 11.80 34.50
C PHE A 29 11.17 13.21 33.98
N ALA A 30 10.36 13.98 34.72
CA ALA A 30 10.01 15.35 34.33
C ALA A 30 11.26 16.22 34.12
N LYS A 31 12.23 16.11 35.03
CA LYS A 31 13.48 16.86 34.93
C LYS A 31 14.33 16.48 33.73
N ASN A 32 14.54 15.19 33.49
CA ASN A 32 15.53 14.73 32.51
C ASN A 32 14.95 14.47 31.11
N ILE A 33 13.64 14.23 31.01
CA ILE A 33 12.95 13.90 29.76
C ILE A 33 12.09 15.07 29.29
N ASP A 34 11.25 15.62 30.17
CA ASP A 34 10.42 16.80 29.84
C ASP A 34 11.18 18.12 29.96
N ASN A 35 12.36 18.10 30.59
CA ASN A 35 13.16 19.27 30.90
C ASN A 35 12.41 20.28 31.79
N GLN A 36 11.59 19.77 32.73
CA GLN A 36 10.75 20.53 33.67
C GLN A 36 11.12 20.19 35.11
N GLU A 37 11.38 21.21 35.93
CA GLU A 37 11.53 21.03 37.39
C GLU A 37 10.17 21.18 38.07
N VAL A 38 9.67 20.07 38.65
CA VAL A 38 8.35 20.01 39.28
C VAL A 38 8.50 19.68 40.76
N ALA A 39 7.85 20.45 41.62
CA ALA A 39 7.85 20.21 43.07
C ALA A 39 7.07 18.92 43.42
N GLU A 40 7.49 18.22 44.48
CA GLU A 40 6.91 16.93 44.89
C GLU A 40 5.39 16.99 45.14
N ASN A 41 4.89 18.13 45.64
CA ASN A 41 3.47 18.34 45.90
C ASN A 41 2.63 18.61 44.64
N LEU A 42 3.25 18.94 43.50
CA LEU A 42 2.59 19.22 42.22
C LEU A 42 2.80 18.11 41.18
N ILE A 43 3.54 17.06 41.53
CA ILE A 43 3.94 16.04 40.55
C ILE A 43 2.74 15.29 39.97
N GLU A 44 1.73 14.98 40.77
CA GLU A 44 0.54 14.26 40.30
C GLU A 44 -0.25 15.10 39.29
N GLU A 45 -0.48 16.38 39.59
CA GLU A 45 -1.16 17.32 38.71
C GLU A 45 -0.42 17.46 37.36
N PHE A 46 0.92 17.55 37.40
CA PHE A 46 1.74 17.60 36.20
C PHE A 46 1.49 16.40 35.27
N TYR A 47 1.46 15.17 35.81
CA TYR A 47 1.23 13.96 34.99
C TYR A 47 -0.22 13.78 34.55
N VAL A 48 -1.18 14.30 35.30
CA VAL A 48 -2.59 14.37 34.87
C VAL A 48 -2.70 15.23 33.61
N GLU A 49 -2.09 16.42 33.60
CA GLU A 49 -2.16 17.36 32.48
C GLU A 49 -1.34 16.90 31.26
N ASN A 50 -0.13 16.41 31.51
CA ASN A 50 0.83 16.14 30.45
C ASN A 50 0.75 14.72 29.91
N TYR A 51 0.34 13.74 30.71
CA TYR A 51 0.39 12.32 30.37
C TYR A 51 -0.91 11.56 30.61
N ASN A 52 -2.01 12.31 30.78
CA ASN A 52 -3.35 11.80 30.99
C ASN A 52 -3.49 10.94 32.25
N PHE A 53 -2.72 11.12 33.33
CA PHE A 53 -3.02 10.37 34.57
C PHE A 53 -4.46 10.68 35.04
N VAL A 54 -5.13 9.68 35.63
CA VAL A 54 -6.46 9.84 36.22
C VAL A 54 -6.32 10.39 37.63
N LYS A 55 -7.04 11.48 37.92
CA LYS A 55 -7.10 12.05 39.27
C LYS A 55 -7.71 11.06 40.26
N ASN A 56 -7.14 10.98 41.45
CA ASN A 56 -7.61 10.14 42.57
C ASN A 56 -7.48 8.62 42.35
N GLU A 57 -6.78 8.18 41.31
CA GLU A 57 -6.33 6.79 41.17
C GLU A 57 -4.94 6.59 41.81
N ASP A 58 -4.57 5.34 42.07
CA ASP A 58 -3.26 5.02 42.65
C ASP A 58 -2.12 5.48 41.72
N ILE A 59 -1.40 6.52 42.17
CA ILE A 59 -0.26 7.09 41.46
C ILE A 59 0.83 6.05 41.20
N SER A 60 0.96 5.06 42.09
CA SER A 60 1.95 4.00 41.99
C SER A 60 1.69 3.10 40.80
N GLU A 61 0.44 2.66 40.65
CA GLU A 61 0.01 1.83 39.53
C GLU A 61 0.15 2.57 38.20
N GLN A 62 -0.29 3.83 38.14
CA GLN A 62 -0.21 4.66 36.94
C GLN A 62 1.25 4.96 36.54
N ALA A 63 2.11 5.25 37.52
CA ALA A 63 3.54 5.47 37.28
C ALA A 63 4.24 4.22 36.73
N CYS A 64 3.93 3.04 37.28
CA CYS A 64 4.46 1.78 36.75
C CYS A 64 4.04 1.55 35.29
N LYS A 65 2.76 1.76 34.95
CA LYS A 65 2.26 1.66 33.56
C LYS A 65 2.96 2.65 32.64
N PHE A 66 3.07 3.91 33.07
CA PHE A 66 3.73 4.98 32.34
C PHE A 66 5.19 4.66 32.02
N ILE A 67 5.98 4.30 33.04
CA ILE A 67 7.39 3.98 32.90
C ILE A 67 7.58 2.75 32.00
N ASN A 68 6.76 1.71 32.18
CA ASN A 68 6.81 0.52 31.34
C ASN A 68 6.51 0.83 29.87
N ASN A 69 5.50 1.66 29.59
CA ASN A 69 5.18 2.11 28.23
C ASN A 69 6.33 2.90 27.63
N PHE A 70 6.95 3.82 28.38
CA PHE A 70 8.10 4.60 27.94
C PHE A 70 9.30 3.69 27.63
N ILE A 71 9.67 2.80 28.56
CA ILE A 71 10.78 1.85 28.37
C ILE A 71 10.55 1.01 27.12
N ARG A 72 9.31 0.52 26.92
CA ARG A 72 8.97 -0.27 25.73
C ARG A 72 9.13 0.52 24.44
N LEU A 73 8.61 1.75 24.39
CA LEU A 73 8.74 2.63 23.22
C LEU A 73 10.21 2.90 22.86
N VAL A 74 11.00 3.24 23.87
CA VAL A 74 12.43 3.49 23.71
C VAL A 74 13.16 2.22 23.26
N ALA A 75 12.91 1.07 23.91
CA ALA A 75 13.55 -0.19 23.59
C ALA A 75 13.21 -0.68 22.17
N ASP A 76 11.95 -0.53 21.74
CA ASP A 76 11.52 -0.89 20.38
C ASP A 76 12.23 0.01 19.35
N ALA A 77 12.30 1.32 19.59
CA ALA A 77 13.00 2.25 18.70
C ALA A 77 14.51 1.95 18.59
N PHE A 78 15.18 1.65 19.70
CA PHE A 78 16.60 1.28 19.69
C PHE A 78 16.85 -0.09 19.03
N ARG A 79 15.93 -1.04 19.16
CA ARG A 79 16.02 -2.33 18.47
C ARG A 79 15.94 -2.13 16.95
N ASP A 80 15.04 -1.26 16.51
CA ASP A 80 14.91 -0.89 15.09
C ASP A 80 16.18 -0.21 14.58
N LEU A 81 16.69 0.82 15.28
CA LEU A 81 17.95 1.50 14.92
C LEU A 81 19.13 0.53 14.79
N LYS A 82 19.27 -0.40 15.74
CA LYS A 82 20.33 -1.42 15.69
C LYS A 82 20.21 -2.30 14.45
N SER A 83 18.99 -2.67 14.07
CA SER A 83 18.74 -3.47 12.87
C SER A 83 19.01 -2.68 11.59
N ILE A 84 18.63 -1.40 11.55
CA ILE A 84 18.92 -0.48 10.44
C ILE A 84 20.43 -0.33 10.23
N ASP A 85 21.18 -0.06 11.31
CA ASP A 85 22.63 0.10 11.24
C ASP A 85 23.31 -1.18 10.75
N LYS A 86 22.84 -2.35 11.19
CA LYS A 86 23.32 -3.65 10.71
C LYS A 86 23.09 -3.83 9.20
N ASN A 87 21.92 -3.44 8.69
CA ASN A 87 21.61 -3.55 7.26
C ASN A 87 22.48 -2.61 6.41
N ILE A 88 22.75 -1.40 6.91
CA ILE A 88 23.67 -0.45 6.27
C ILE A 88 25.09 -1.03 6.24
N GLU A 89 25.60 -1.51 7.38
CA GLU A 89 26.94 -2.08 7.48
C GLU A 89 27.12 -3.30 6.55
N ARG A 90 26.15 -4.21 6.54
CA ARG A 90 26.12 -5.35 5.61
C ARG A 90 26.21 -4.91 4.16
N SER A 91 25.42 -3.91 3.77
CA SER A 91 25.40 -3.42 2.40
C SER A 91 26.71 -2.74 2.00
N ILE A 92 27.30 -1.92 2.90
CA ILE A 92 28.62 -1.32 2.69
C ILE A 92 29.68 -2.40 2.52
N ASN A 93 29.68 -3.43 3.39
CA ASN A 93 30.64 -4.52 3.32
C ASN A 93 30.48 -5.35 2.04
N ALA A 94 29.25 -5.62 1.61
CA ALA A 94 28.98 -6.39 0.40
C ALA A 94 29.43 -5.67 -0.89
N MET A 95 29.52 -4.34 -0.87
CA MET A 95 30.03 -3.54 -1.99
C MET A 95 31.56 -3.41 -2.02
N LYS A 96 32.28 -3.83 -0.96
CA LYS A 96 33.75 -3.78 -0.95
C LYS A 96 34.28 -4.64 -2.09
N ASN A 97 35.18 -4.06 -2.90
CA ASN A 97 35.84 -4.72 -4.03
C ASN A 97 34.92 -5.17 -5.19
N LYS A 98 33.67 -4.68 -5.26
CA LYS A 98 32.78 -4.92 -6.39
C LYS A 98 32.74 -3.73 -7.34
N ASP A 99 32.52 -4.02 -8.62
CA ASP A 99 32.22 -2.99 -9.62
C ASP A 99 30.93 -2.26 -9.22
N LYS A 100 30.96 -0.92 -9.25
CA LYS A 100 29.81 -0.07 -8.91
C LYS A 100 28.66 -0.24 -9.89
N ASP A 101 28.94 -0.63 -11.14
CA ASP A 101 27.92 -0.75 -12.18
C ASP A 101 27.20 -2.11 -12.21
N ASN A 102 27.69 -3.09 -11.44
CA ASN A 102 27.00 -4.36 -11.22
C ASN A 102 25.65 -4.17 -10.50
N TYR A 103 24.63 -4.93 -10.91
CA TYR A 103 23.31 -4.99 -10.27
C TYR A 103 23.37 -5.27 -8.77
N GLU A 104 24.32 -6.07 -8.30
CA GLU A 104 24.47 -6.34 -6.87
C GLU A 104 24.91 -5.09 -6.08
N SER A 105 25.85 -4.31 -6.64
CA SER A 105 26.28 -3.03 -6.05
C SER A 105 25.15 -1.99 -6.06
N LYS A 106 24.33 -1.99 -7.13
CA LYS A 106 23.14 -1.13 -7.23
C LYS A 106 22.07 -1.53 -6.21
N LYS A 107 21.84 -2.84 -6.00
CA LYS A 107 20.96 -3.37 -4.94
C LYS A 107 21.39 -2.86 -3.57
N HIS A 108 22.66 -3.03 -3.21
CA HIS A 108 23.16 -2.58 -1.91
C HIS A 108 23.15 -1.06 -1.74
N SER A 109 23.40 -0.30 -2.82
CA SER A 109 23.24 1.17 -2.81
C SER A 109 21.81 1.57 -2.46
N TYR A 110 20.81 0.93 -3.10
CA TYR A 110 19.40 1.14 -2.80
C TYR A 110 19.07 0.81 -1.33
N PHE A 111 19.56 -0.32 -0.79
CA PHE A 111 19.34 -0.68 0.61
C PHE A 111 19.97 0.31 1.59
N ILE A 112 21.14 0.86 1.29
CA ILE A 112 21.76 1.93 2.10
C ILE A 112 20.85 3.17 2.12
N GLU A 113 20.31 3.59 0.98
CA GLU A 113 19.45 4.78 0.89
C GLU A 113 18.16 4.63 1.69
N ILE A 114 17.43 3.52 1.52
CA ILE A 114 16.17 3.31 2.24
C ILE A 114 16.40 3.15 3.76
N ASN A 115 17.49 2.49 4.16
CA ASN A 115 17.82 2.34 5.58
C ASN A 115 18.28 3.67 6.21
N LYS A 116 19.00 4.53 5.48
CA LYS A 116 19.33 5.89 5.95
C LYS A 116 18.07 6.74 6.15
N LYS A 117 17.11 6.67 5.23
CA LYS A 117 15.80 7.35 5.39
C LYS A 117 15.04 6.82 6.61
N ALA A 118 15.01 5.51 6.80
CA ALA A 118 14.40 4.88 7.97
C ALA A 118 15.09 5.30 9.28
N LYS A 119 16.43 5.39 9.28
CA LYS A 119 17.22 5.86 10.43
C LYS A 119 16.81 7.28 10.84
N LEU A 120 16.79 8.21 9.88
CA LEU A 120 16.37 9.60 10.12
C LEU A 120 14.93 9.68 10.63
N SER A 121 14.03 8.89 10.05
CA SER A 121 12.63 8.81 10.50
C SER A 121 12.53 8.33 11.95
N LYS A 122 13.30 7.30 12.32
CA LYS A 122 13.33 6.73 13.67
C LYS A 122 13.97 7.67 14.69
N GLU A 123 15.05 8.36 14.32
CA GLU A 123 15.68 9.39 15.15
C GLU A 123 14.70 10.55 15.41
N ASN A 124 13.99 11.02 14.37
CA ASN A 124 12.94 12.03 14.50
C ASN A 124 11.77 11.55 15.38
N TYR A 125 11.38 10.28 15.28
CA TYR A 125 10.38 9.69 16.16
C TYR A 125 10.81 9.77 17.64
N ILE A 126 12.04 9.37 17.94
CA ILE A 126 12.59 9.42 19.32
C ILE A 126 12.62 10.85 19.84
N LEU A 127 13.09 11.81 19.02
CA LEU A 127 13.26 13.20 19.45
C LEU A 127 11.95 13.97 19.58
N ASN A 128 11.01 13.76 18.64
CA ASN A 128 9.88 14.68 18.47
C ASN A 128 8.49 14.04 18.67
N LYS A 129 8.37 12.70 18.68
CA LYS A 129 7.06 12.02 18.70
C LYS A 129 6.88 11.03 19.86
N LEU A 130 7.96 10.57 20.46
CA LEU A 130 7.92 9.51 21.48
C LEU A 130 7.05 9.89 22.68
N LEU A 131 7.16 11.12 23.18
CA LEU A 131 6.37 11.58 24.34
C LEU A 131 4.89 11.76 24.00
N SER A 132 4.56 12.23 22.79
CA SER A 132 3.16 12.29 22.34
C SER A 132 2.55 10.89 22.21
N GLU A 133 3.32 9.91 21.73
CA GLU A 133 2.85 8.53 21.62
C GLU A 133 2.68 7.87 22.99
N LEU A 134 3.59 8.17 23.93
CA LEU A 134 3.45 7.75 25.32
C LEU A 134 2.16 8.30 25.95
N LYS A 135 1.88 9.61 25.77
CA LYS A 135 0.64 10.24 26.23
C LYS A 135 -0.60 9.55 25.66
N LYS A 136 -0.58 9.23 24.36
CA LYS A 136 -1.66 8.52 23.67
C LYS A 136 -1.85 7.09 24.20
N ARG A 137 -0.77 6.33 24.44
CA ARG A 137 -0.83 5.00 25.07
C ARG A 137 -1.53 5.02 26.41
N MET A 138 -1.19 6.00 27.26
CA MET A 138 -1.81 6.15 28.58
C MET A 138 -3.33 6.35 28.46
N LYS A 139 -3.77 7.22 27.53
CA LYS A 139 -5.19 7.45 27.25
C LYS A 139 -5.92 6.19 26.74
N LEU A 140 -5.28 5.41 25.86
CA LEU A 140 -5.88 4.20 25.30
C LEU A 140 -6.04 3.10 26.35
N GLN A 141 -5.05 2.92 27.23
CA GLN A 141 -5.11 1.93 28.31
C GLN A 141 -6.22 2.24 29.32
N GLN A 142 -6.52 3.52 29.57
CA GLN A 142 -7.66 3.92 30.40
C GLN A 142 -9.01 3.53 29.82
N ASN A 143 -9.12 3.55 28.48
CA ASN A 143 -10.34 3.14 27.80
C ASN A 143 -10.50 1.60 27.71
N GLY A 144 -9.71 0.82 28.48
CA GLY A 144 -9.77 -0.64 28.49
C GLY A 144 -9.21 -1.30 27.23
N LEU A 145 -8.53 -0.55 26.36
CA LEU A 145 -7.96 -1.05 25.11
C LEU A 145 -6.55 -1.59 25.35
N GLU A 146 -6.36 -2.65 26.13
CA GLU A 146 -5.02 -3.15 26.53
C GLU A 146 -4.15 -3.66 25.36
N LYS A 147 -4.74 -3.98 24.20
CA LYS A 147 -4.02 -4.44 22.98
C LYS A 147 -3.40 -3.30 22.16
N VAL A 148 -3.00 -2.20 22.80
CA VAL A 148 -2.41 -1.01 22.18
C VAL A 148 -1.17 -1.31 21.32
N GLY A 149 -0.36 -2.31 21.70
CA GLY A 149 0.92 -2.60 21.04
C GLY A 149 0.83 -3.09 19.58
N MET A 150 -0.36 -3.38 19.06
CA MET A 150 -0.55 -3.83 17.67
C MET A 150 -0.88 -2.67 16.69
N PHE A 151 -1.29 -1.50 17.20
CA PHE A 151 -1.82 -0.41 16.38
C PHE A 151 -0.88 0.82 16.26
N GLU A 152 0.33 0.75 16.79
CA GLU A 152 1.22 1.92 17.00
C GLU A 152 2.62 1.73 16.45
N LYS A 153 2.72 1.27 15.21
CA LYS A 153 3.96 1.37 14.46
C LYS A 153 3.81 2.62 13.58
N ASP A 154 4.40 3.72 14.01
CA ASP A 154 4.23 5.04 13.37
C ASP A 154 5.11 5.24 12.13
N ASP A 155 5.92 4.25 11.76
CA ASP A 155 6.73 4.31 10.56
C ASP A 155 6.73 3.00 9.76
N ASN A 156 7.03 3.15 8.46
CA ASN A 156 7.09 2.04 7.50
C ASN A 156 8.10 0.97 7.95
N TYR A 157 9.21 1.37 8.58
CA TYR A 157 10.23 0.43 9.02
C TYR A 157 9.69 -0.56 10.05
N SER A 158 9.02 -0.10 11.11
CA SER A 158 8.52 -1.02 12.13
C SER A 158 7.49 -2.01 11.57
N TRP A 159 6.67 -1.60 10.57
CA TRP A 159 5.68 -2.46 9.92
C TRP A 159 6.29 -3.46 8.93
N TYR A 160 7.37 -3.07 8.24
CA TYR A 160 7.90 -3.76 7.06
C TYR A 160 9.40 -4.02 7.13
N LYS A 161 9.95 -4.22 8.34
CA LYS A 161 11.39 -4.36 8.60
C LYS A 161 12.09 -5.37 7.70
N GLU A 162 11.43 -6.46 7.33
CA GLU A 162 11.97 -7.49 6.45
C GLU A 162 12.36 -6.95 5.06
N TYR A 163 11.61 -5.96 4.54
CA TYR A 163 11.89 -5.36 3.23
C TYR A 163 13.03 -4.33 3.27
N TYR A 164 13.61 -4.08 4.44
CA TYR A 164 14.84 -3.30 4.59
C TYR A 164 16.09 -4.18 4.71
N ASP A 165 15.95 -5.50 4.83
CA ASP A 165 17.07 -6.44 4.88
C ASP A 165 17.55 -6.75 3.45
N PRO A 166 18.80 -6.40 3.08
CA PRO A 166 19.33 -6.70 1.75
C PRO A 166 19.43 -8.20 1.44
N GLU A 167 19.41 -9.07 2.46
CA GLU A 167 19.48 -10.53 2.33
C GLU A 167 18.09 -11.19 2.24
N TYR A 168 17.00 -10.42 2.33
CA TYR A 168 15.65 -10.95 2.18
C TYR A 168 15.43 -11.49 0.76
N ASP A 169 14.79 -12.66 0.64
CA ASP A 169 14.47 -13.26 -0.66
C ASP A 169 13.19 -12.62 -1.23
N PHE A 170 13.39 -11.49 -1.91
CA PHE A 170 12.31 -10.79 -2.61
C PHE A 170 11.72 -11.63 -3.74
N SER A 171 12.48 -12.55 -4.34
CA SER A 171 12.01 -13.38 -5.46
C SER A 171 10.85 -14.29 -5.07
N VAL A 172 10.85 -14.82 -3.84
CA VAL A 172 9.72 -15.62 -3.29
C VAL A 172 8.59 -14.68 -2.87
N SER A 173 8.92 -13.59 -2.19
CA SER A 173 7.93 -12.65 -1.67
C SER A 173 7.03 -12.07 -2.77
N VAL A 174 7.63 -11.56 -3.85
CA VAL A 174 6.87 -10.98 -4.97
C VAL A 174 5.97 -11.98 -5.70
N LYS A 175 6.29 -13.29 -5.65
CA LYS A 175 5.53 -14.36 -6.30
C LYS A 175 4.35 -14.83 -5.45
N PHE A 176 4.49 -14.81 -4.11
CA PHE A 176 3.54 -15.48 -3.21
C PHE A 176 2.83 -14.56 -2.22
N PHE A 177 3.30 -13.35 -1.95
CA PHE A 177 2.72 -12.48 -0.93
C PHE A 177 1.24 -12.17 -1.17
N ASP A 178 0.90 -11.77 -2.39
CA ASP A 178 -0.51 -11.56 -2.79
C ASP A 178 -1.28 -12.89 -2.92
N ALA A 179 -0.64 -13.95 -3.40
CA ALA A 179 -1.28 -15.27 -3.51
C ALA A 179 -1.69 -15.88 -2.15
N PHE A 180 -1.04 -15.45 -1.08
CA PHE A 180 -1.35 -15.78 0.29
C PHE A 180 -2.16 -14.71 1.01
N HIS A 181 -2.85 -13.81 0.30
CA HIS A 181 -3.67 -12.76 0.91
C HIS A 181 -2.90 -11.97 1.98
N PHE A 182 -1.64 -11.65 1.69
CA PHE A 182 -0.78 -10.83 2.54
C PHE A 182 -0.35 -11.49 3.88
N HIS A 183 -0.48 -12.81 4.01
CA HIS A 183 0.06 -13.57 5.16
C HIS A 183 1.59 -13.69 5.11
N LYS A 184 2.29 -12.77 5.78
CA LYS A 184 3.75 -12.70 5.85
C LYS A 184 4.41 -14.00 6.36
N ASP A 185 3.82 -14.66 7.35
CA ASP A 185 4.39 -15.88 7.94
C ASP A 185 4.50 -17.02 6.93
N LYS A 186 3.48 -17.19 6.07
CA LYS A 186 3.50 -18.20 4.99
C LYS A 186 4.58 -17.92 3.95
N VAL A 187 4.82 -16.64 3.64
CA VAL A 187 5.92 -16.25 2.75
C VAL A 187 7.27 -16.56 3.41
N ALA A 188 7.42 -16.26 4.70
CA ALA A 188 8.65 -16.54 5.44
C ALA A 188 8.95 -18.05 5.50
N GLU A 189 7.91 -18.90 5.64
CA GLU A 189 8.03 -20.35 5.55
C GLU A 189 8.55 -20.81 4.19
N LEU A 190 8.05 -20.26 3.08
CA LEU A 190 8.54 -20.59 1.74
C LEU A 190 9.97 -20.10 1.49
N ILE A 191 10.32 -18.90 1.96
CA ILE A 191 11.70 -18.38 1.89
C ILE A 191 12.64 -19.33 2.62
N LYS A 192 12.25 -19.79 3.82
CA LYS A 192 13.02 -20.77 4.58
C LYS A 192 13.12 -22.10 3.84
N LEU A 193 12.01 -22.59 3.26
CA LEU A 193 11.97 -23.85 2.52
C LEU A 193 12.92 -23.80 1.32
N LYS A 194 12.88 -22.75 0.50
CA LYS A 194 13.79 -22.58 -0.63
C LYS A 194 15.26 -22.61 -0.19
N LYS A 195 15.57 -21.99 0.94
CA LYS A 195 16.93 -21.97 1.50
C LYS A 195 17.39 -23.33 2.04
N THR A 196 16.50 -24.13 2.63
CA THR A 196 16.86 -25.39 3.30
C THR A 196 16.67 -26.62 2.41
N ASN A 197 15.76 -26.58 1.46
CA ASN A 197 15.45 -27.67 0.53
C ASN A 197 14.81 -27.09 -0.75
N GLU A 198 15.65 -26.78 -1.73
CA GLU A 198 15.25 -26.17 -3.00
C GLU A 198 14.32 -27.08 -3.82
N ASP A 199 14.56 -28.38 -3.85
CA ASP A 199 13.73 -29.34 -4.59
C ASP A 199 12.28 -29.34 -4.07
N LYS A 200 12.09 -29.40 -2.75
CA LYS A 200 10.75 -29.31 -2.13
C LYS A 200 10.08 -27.96 -2.37
N TYR A 201 10.86 -26.89 -2.45
CA TYR A 201 10.32 -25.58 -2.83
C TYR A 201 9.78 -25.62 -4.27
N TYR A 202 10.51 -26.20 -5.23
CA TYR A 202 10.03 -26.29 -6.60
C TYR A 202 8.91 -27.33 -6.80
N GLU A 203 8.82 -28.38 -5.98
CA GLU A 203 7.62 -29.23 -5.88
C GLU A 203 6.39 -28.39 -5.48
N TYR A 204 6.52 -27.58 -4.43
CA TYR A 204 5.46 -26.67 -4.01
C TYR A 204 5.07 -25.66 -5.11
N VAL A 205 6.05 -25.09 -5.82
CA VAL A 205 5.82 -24.15 -6.93
C VAL A 205 5.00 -24.81 -8.05
N LYS A 206 5.36 -26.04 -8.44
CA LYS A 206 4.66 -26.83 -9.44
C LYS A 206 3.21 -27.08 -9.05
N ASP A 207 3.00 -27.51 -7.81
CA ASP A 207 1.67 -27.74 -7.26
C ASP A 207 0.86 -26.44 -7.24
N PHE A 208 1.45 -25.34 -6.78
CA PHE A 208 0.80 -24.04 -6.75
C PHE A 208 0.32 -23.60 -8.13
N ILE A 209 1.17 -23.72 -9.16
CA ILE A 209 0.84 -23.33 -10.54
C ILE A 209 -0.32 -24.15 -11.09
N SER A 210 -0.32 -25.46 -10.81
CA SER A 210 -1.40 -26.37 -11.20
C SER A 210 -2.71 -26.02 -10.49
N HIS A 211 -2.69 -25.98 -9.14
CA HIS A 211 -3.87 -25.73 -8.31
C HIS A 211 -4.49 -24.35 -8.56
N LYS A 212 -3.67 -23.31 -8.71
CA LYS A 212 -4.14 -21.94 -9.00
C LYS A 212 -4.39 -21.69 -10.49
N LYS A 213 -4.17 -22.68 -11.34
CA LYS A 213 -4.33 -22.59 -12.81
C LYS A 213 -3.66 -21.33 -13.37
N VAL A 214 -2.40 -21.09 -12.97
CA VAL A 214 -1.67 -19.84 -13.24
C VAL A 214 -1.66 -19.49 -14.74
N SER A 215 -1.43 -20.47 -15.62
CA SER A 215 -1.46 -20.26 -17.07
C SER A 215 -2.82 -19.77 -17.58
N ASN A 216 -3.93 -20.31 -17.04
CA ASN A 216 -5.27 -19.89 -17.43
C ASN A 216 -5.57 -18.47 -16.93
N TYR A 217 -5.13 -18.15 -15.71
CA TYR A 217 -5.26 -16.81 -15.16
C TYR A 217 -4.52 -15.78 -16.03
N ILE A 218 -3.25 -16.04 -16.37
CA ILE A 218 -2.46 -15.18 -17.25
C ILE A 218 -3.20 -14.96 -18.58
N LEU A 219 -3.61 -16.05 -19.24
CA LEU A 219 -4.24 -15.97 -20.56
C LEU A 219 -5.56 -15.22 -20.53
N SER A 220 -6.39 -15.43 -19.50
CA SER A 220 -7.68 -14.75 -19.35
C SER A 220 -7.48 -13.25 -19.18
N ASN A 221 -6.58 -12.82 -18.31
CA ASN A 221 -6.32 -11.40 -18.07
C ASN A 221 -5.65 -10.73 -19.27
N VAL A 222 -4.75 -11.42 -19.97
CA VAL A 222 -4.17 -10.89 -21.22
C VAL A 222 -5.25 -10.68 -22.28
N LYS A 223 -6.22 -11.59 -22.43
CA LYS A 223 -7.31 -11.46 -23.42
C LYS A 223 -8.26 -10.32 -23.10
N ASN A 224 -8.55 -10.09 -21.81
CA ASN A 224 -9.63 -9.19 -21.39
C ASN A 224 -9.13 -7.79 -21.01
N ASN A 225 -7.83 -7.61 -20.79
CA ASN A 225 -7.26 -6.30 -20.48
C ASN A 225 -7.03 -5.47 -21.76
N TYR A 226 -7.48 -4.21 -21.76
CA TYR A 226 -7.45 -3.32 -22.92
C TYR A 226 -6.04 -3.06 -23.48
N ILE A 227 -5.00 -3.13 -22.65
CA ILE A 227 -3.60 -2.96 -23.06
C ILE A 227 -3.00 -4.31 -23.47
N LEU A 228 -3.18 -5.33 -22.64
CA LEU A 228 -2.50 -6.61 -22.83
C LEU A 228 -3.04 -7.42 -24.01
N LYS A 229 -4.29 -7.18 -24.44
CA LYS A 229 -4.94 -7.94 -25.54
C LYS A 229 -4.13 -7.97 -26.83
N ILE A 230 -3.34 -6.94 -27.10
CA ILE A 230 -2.46 -6.87 -28.28
C ILE A 230 -1.32 -7.92 -28.23
N LYS A 231 -0.97 -8.41 -27.05
CA LYS A 231 0.05 -9.45 -26.82
C LYS A 231 -0.56 -10.86 -26.72
N LYS A 232 -1.87 -11.02 -26.99
CA LYS A 232 -2.57 -12.31 -26.88
C LYS A 232 -1.84 -13.44 -27.59
N GLU A 233 -1.40 -13.22 -28.83
CA GLU A 233 -0.68 -14.24 -29.61
C GLU A 233 0.62 -14.68 -28.92
N VAL A 234 1.42 -13.71 -28.48
CA VAL A 234 2.69 -13.96 -27.77
C VAL A 234 2.46 -14.80 -26.52
N PHE A 235 1.45 -14.45 -25.71
CA PHE A 235 1.16 -15.20 -24.48
C PHE A 235 0.56 -16.58 -24.75
N VAL A 236 -0.24 -16.77 -25.81
CA VAL A 236 -0.70 -18.10 -26.23
C VAL A 236 0.49 -19.00 -26.55
N ILE A 237 1.46 -18.49 -27.32
CA ILE A 237 2.66 -19.25 -27.69
C ILE A 237 3.52 -19.55 -26.46
N LEU A 238 3.79 -18.55 -25.61
CA LEU A 238 4.57 -18.72 -24.39
C LEU A 238 3.99 -19.81 -23.48
N LEU A 239 2.69 -19.77 -23.22
CA LEU A 239 2.06 -20.76 -22.35
C LEU A 239 2.08 -22.16 -22.97
N ALA A 240 1.95 -22.27 -24.30
CA ALA A 240 2.10 -23.55 -25.00
C ALA A 240 3.53 -24.12 -24.90
N LEU A 241 4.56 -23.25 -25.01
CA LEU A 241 5.96 -23.66 -24.83
C LEU A 241 6.22 -24.18 -23.42
N PHE A 242 5.69 -23.48 -22.41
CA PHE A 242 5.80 -23.91 -21.01
C PHE A 242 5.14 -25.28 -20.77
N GLN A 243 3.93 -25.47 -21.28
CA GLN A 243 3.17 -26.72 -21.12
C GLN A 243 3.83 -27.92 -21.84
N LYS A 244 4.57 -27.66 -22.91
CA LYS A 244 5.33 -28.69 -23.66
C LYS A 244 6.75 -28.90 -23.11
N SER A 245 7.08 -28.32 -21.96
CA SER A 245 8.43 -28.36 -21.36
C SER A 245 9.54 -27.85 -22.29
N ALA A 246 9.22 -26.98 -23.24
CA ALA A 246 10.18 -26.30 -24.10
C ALA A 246 10.83 -25.12 -23.35
N TYR A 247 11.44 -25.41 -22.20
CA TYR A 247 11.83 -24.41 -21.20
C TYR A 247 12.86 -23.41 -21.72
N GLN A 248 13.84 -23.84 -22.52
CA GLN A 248 14.84 -22.92 -23.06
C GLN A 248 14.21 -21.82 -23.91
N THR A 249 13.33 -22.19 -24.84
CA THR A 249 12.62 -21.24 -25.70
C THR A 249 11.64 -20.40 -24.90
N PHE A 250 10.94 -21.01 -23.94
CA PHE A 250 10.06 -20.29 -23.02
C PHE A 250 10.82 -19.21 -22.23
N VAL A 251 11.96 -19.56 -21.62
CA VAL A 251 12.79 -18.63 -20.83
C VAL A 251 13.29 -17.49 -21.72
N SER A 252 13.77 -17.79 -22.93
CA SER A 252 14.27 -16.77 -23.85
C SER A 252 13.21 -15.74 -24.24
N LEU A 253 11.99 -16.18 -24.53
CA LEU A 253 10.89 -15.28 -24.89
C LEU A 253 10.22 -14.63 -23.66
N GLY A 254 10.08 -15.39 -22.58
CA GLY A 254 9.40 -14.99 -21.35
C GLY A 254 10.16 -13.89 -20.60
N ALA A 255 11.49 -13.98 -20.55
CA ALA A 255 12.33 -12.95 -19.92
C ALA A 255 12.11 -11.55 -20.56
N ILE A 256 11.96 -11.50 -21.88
CA ILE A 256 11.66 -10.26 -22.62
C ILE A 256 10.25 -9.76 -22.28
N GLN A 257 9.27 -10.67 -22.15
CA GLN A 257 7.90 -10.28 -21.82
C GLN A 257 7.76 -9.77 -20.38
N VAL A 258 8.57 -10.21 -19.42
CA VAL A 258 8.57 -9.64 -18.06
C VAL A 258 8.83 -8.12 -18.11
N GLU A 259 9.84 -7.67 -18.85
CA GLU A 259 10.08 -6.24 -19.04
C GLU A 259 8.96 -5.57 -19.86
N GLY A 260 8.49 -6.26 -20.90
CA GLY A 260 7.38 -5.80 -21.74
C GLY A 260 6.10 -5.53 -20.95
N LEU A 261 5.82 -6.32 -19.91
CA LEU A 261 4.68 -6.13 -19.02
C LEU A 261 4.84 -4.89 -18.14
N PHE A 262 6.04 -4.55 -17.67
CA PHE A 262 6.26 -3.29 -16.94
C PHE A 262 6.06 -2.06 -17.82
N TYR A 263 6.41 -2.14 -19.10
CA TYR A 263 6.07 -1.10 -20.07
C TYR A 263 4.55 -0.95 -20.22
N ASP A 264 3.83 -2.06 -20.35
CA ASP A 264 2.36 -2.05 -20.41
C ASP A 264 1.75 -1.48 -19.11
N PHE A 265 2.36 -1.75 -17.96
CA PHE A 265 1.94 -1.22 -16.67
C PHE A 265 2.15 0.31 -16.59
N CYS A 266 3.31 0.83 -17.02
CA CYS A 266 3.51 2.28 -17.14
C CYS A 266 2.44 2.93 -18.04
N SER A 267 2.11 2.28 -19.16
CA SER A 267 1.03 2.73 -20.04
C SER A 267 -0.33 2.69 -19.34
N ALA A 268 -0.62 1.66 -18.54
CA ALA A 268 -1.86 1.55 -17.77
C ALA A 268 -2.04 2.72 -16.80
N ILE A 269 -1.00 3.10 -16.06
CA ILE A 269 -1.00 4.25 -15.15
C ILE A 269 -1.33 5.55 -15.90
N LYS A 270 -0.95 5.65 -17.17
CA LYS A 270 -1.24 6.78 -18.07
C LYS A 270 -2.49 6.58 -18.92
N GLY A 271 -3.42 5.70 -18.51
CA GLY A 271 -4.68 5.49 -19.22
C GLY A 271 -4.51 4.91 -20.62
N GLY A 272 -3.48 4.09 -20.84
CA GLY A 272 -3.17 3.46 -22.13
C GLY A 272 -2.32 4.30 -23.08
N GLU A 273 -1.88 5.48 -22.68
CA GLU A 273 -0.93 6.28 -23.45
C GLU A 273 0.43 5.58 -23.47
N ARG A 274 0.97 5.31 -24.67
CA ARG A 274 2.29 4.70 -24.86
C ARG A 274 3.31 5.78 -25.18
N ASN A 275 4.33 5.92 -24.33
CA ASN A 275 5.47 6.79 -24.63
C ASN A 275 6.63 5.93 -25.12
N VAL A 276 7.29 6.35 -26.19
CA VAL A 276 8.46 5.65 -26.75
C VAL A 276 9.70 5.82 -25.85
N GLU A 277 9.72 6.86 -25.01
CA GLU A 277 10.86 7.25 -24.17
C GLU A 277 10.80 6.70 -22.73
N GLU A 278 10.21 5.53 -22.49
CA GLU A 278 10.05 5.04 -21.10
C GLU A 278 11.33 4.55 -20.42
N GLY A 279 12.48 4.64 -21.09
CA GLY A 279 13.79 4.38 -20.51
C GLY A 279 13.99 2.91 -20.14
N THR A 280 14.88 2.64 -19.19
CA THR A 280 15.22 1.28 -18.74
C THR A 280 14.11 0.66 -17.88
N ILE A 281 14.21 -0.64 -17.58
CA ILE A 281 13.31 -1.31 -16.62
C ILE A 281 13.24 -0.58 -15.26
N ILE A 282 14.35 0.01 -14.80
CA ILE A 282 14.40 0.78 -13.55
C ILE A 282 13.52 2.03 -13.65
N ASN A 283 13.62 2.79 -14.75
CA ASN A 283 12.78 3.97 -14.98
C ASN A 283 11.28 3.62 -15.02
N LYS A 284 10.95 2.43 -15.53
CA LYS A 284 9.56 1.92 -15.55
C LYS A 284 9.09 1.59 -14.13
N LEU A 285 9.90 0.86 -13.36
CA LEU A 285 9.60 0.51 -11.97
C LEU A 285 9.44 1.73 -11.07
N ASP A 286 10.27 2.76 -11.24
CA ASP A 286 10.15 4.00 -10.47
C ASP A 286 8.80 4.69 -10.70
N LYS A 287 8.31 4.72 -11.94
CA LYS A 287 6.97 5.24 -12.27
C LYS A 287 5.85 4.36 -11.73
N VAL A 288 6.01 3.04 -11.80
CA VAL A 288 4.97 2.08 -11.34
C VAL A 288 4.73 2.18 -9.84
N PHE A 289 5.78 2.44 -9.06
CA PHE A 289 5.70 2.45 -7.60
C PHE A 289 5.85 3.84 -6.98
N GLU A 290 5.78 4.91 -7.77
CA GLU A 290 5.96 6.30 -7.33
C GLU A 290 4.97 6.68 -6.21
N ASP A 291 3.70 6.33 -6.39
CA ASP A 291 2.61 6.67 -5.48
C ASP A 291 2.41 5.62 -4.34
N ASN A 292 3.24 4.57 -4.27
CA ASN A 292 3.07 3.50 -3.27
C ASN A 292 4.41 2.99 -2.71
N GLU A 293 4.88 3.66 -1.65
CA GLU A 293 6.13 3.33 -0.95
C GLU A 293 6.19 1.87 -0.47
N ILE A 294 5.09 1.31 0.05
CA ILE A 294 5.07 -0.06 0.58
C ILE A 294 5.26 -1.07 -0.55
N GLN A 295 4.56 -0.89 -1.67
CA GLN A 295 4.76 -1.73 -2.86
C GLN A 295 6.14 -1.53 -3.47
N LYS A 296 6.69 -0.30 -3.42
CA LYS A 296 8.08 -0.06 -3.82
C LYS A 296 9.03 -0.92 -3.00
N LEU A 297 8.90 -0.93 -1.67
CA LEU A 297 9.71 -1.78 -0.79
C LEU A 297 9.57 -3.28 -1.11
N MET A 298 8.36 -3.74 -1.45
CA MET A 298 8.08 -5.17 -1.70
C MET A 298 8.56 -5.67 -3.06
N TYR A 299 8.29 -4.92 -4.13
CA TYR A 299 8.45 -5.42 -5.50
C TYR A 299 9.71 -4.89 -6.18
N TYR A 300 10.10 -3.65 -5.90
CA TYR A 300 11.20 -2.97 -6.59
C TYR A 300 12.53 -3.74 -6.49
N PRO A 301 12.98 -4.24 -5.32
CA PRO A 301 14.31 -4.84 -5.21
C PRO A 301 14.51 -6.05 -6.14
N TYR A 302 13.49 -6.91 -6.27
CA TYR A 302 13.56 -8.06 -7.16
C TYR A 302 13.60 -7.64 -8.63
N PHE A 303 12.64 -6.82 -9.05
CA PHE A 303 12.51 -6.45 -10.47
C PHE A 303 13.60 -5.49 -10.97
N ALA A 304 14.16 -4.65 -10.09
CA ALA A 304 15.19 -3.68 -10.46
C ALA A 304 16.60 -4.28 -10.48
N PHE A 305 16.85 -5.34 -9.70
CA PHE A 305 18.21 -5.84 -9.48
C PHE A 305 18.41 -7.32 -9.80
N GLU A 306 17.40 -8.17 -9.65
CA GLU A 306 17.55 -9.62 -9.90
C GLU A 306 17.05 -10.01 -11.28
N VAL A 307 15.88 -9.49 -11.68
CA VAL A 307 15.31 -9.74 -13.02
C VAL A 307 16.23 -9.32 -14.18
N PRO A 308 16.91 -8.16 -14.13
CA PRO A 308 17.79 -7.75 -15.22
C PRO A 308 18.97 -8.70 -15.45
N ILE A 309 19.38 -9.49 -14.44
CA ILE A 309 20.51 -10.42 -14.56
C ILE A 309 20.19 -11.50 -15.60
N TYR A 310 19.11 -12.27 -15.39
CA TYR A 310 18.74 -13.32 -16.34
C TYR A 310 18.19 -12.75 -17.65
N ARG A 311 17.52 -11.60 -17.61
CA ARG A 311 17.02 -10.94 -18.84
C ARG A 311 18.18 -10.51 -19.73
N ASN A 312 19.23 -9.92 -19.18
CA ASN A 312 20.39 -9.49 -19.98
C ASN A 312 21.19 -10.68 -20.49
N GLU A 313 21.32 -11.76 -19.70
CA GLU A 313 21.93 -12.99 -20.16
C GLU A 313 21.22 -13.52 -21.42
N VAL A 314 19.89 -13.65 -21.36
CA VAL A 314 19.06 -14.05 -22.51
C VAL A 314 19.22 -13.08 -23.69
N ALA A 315 19.21 -11.77 -23.44
CA ALA A 315 19.31 -10.78 -24.50
C ALA A 315 20.66 -10.80 -25.23
N HIS A 316 21.75 -11.10 -24.52
CA HIS A 316 23.09 -11.17 -25.11
C HIS A 316 23.41 -12.53 -25.72
N ASN A 317 22.98 -13.62 -25.09
CA ASN A 317 23.36 -14.98 -25.50
C ASN A 317 22.28 -15.68 -26.32
N GLY A 318 21.04 -15.17 -26.36
CA GLY A 318 19.87 -15.81 -26.99
C GLY A 318 19.31 -17.01 -26.21
N ILE A 319 20.14 -17.65 -25.39
CA ILE A 319 19.83 -18.75 -24.48
C ILE A 319 20.33 -18.42 -23.07
N MET A 320 19.90 -19.22 -22.10
CA MET A 320 20.36 -19.13 -20.72
C MET A 320 21.22 -20.34 -20.41
N ASN A 321 22.40 -20.10 -19.85
CA ASN A 321 23.33 -21.17 -19.46
C ASN A 321 23.04 -21.61 -18.02
N ASP A 322 21.78 -21.98 -17.75
CA ASP A 322 21.31 -22.42 -16.44
C ASP A 322 21.11 -23.94 -16.44
N LYS A 323 21.78 -24.63 -15.51
CA LYS A 323 21.64 -26.09 -15.33
C LYS A 323 20.23 -26.47 -14.88
N GLN A 324 19.47 -25.52 -14.33
CA GLN A 324 18.09 -25.69 -13.88
C GLN A 324 17.13 -24.80 -14.69
N ILE A 325 17.21 -24.88 -16.03
CA ILE A 325 16.34 -24.12 -16.94
C ILE A 325 14.85 -24.28 -16.65
N GLU A 326 14.44 -25.45 -16.14
CA GLU A 326 13.07 -25.72 -15.70
C GLU A 326 12.67 -24.81 -14.54
N HIS A 327 13.48 -24.72 -13.49
CA HIS A 327 13.24 -23.85 -12.33
C HIS A 327 13.12 -22.39 -12.76
N ARG A 328 13.99 -21.95 -13.67
CA ARG A 328 13.88 -20.61 -14.27
C ARG A 328 12.57 -20.38 -15.00
N ALA A 329 12.09 -21.37 -15.76
CA ALA A 329 10.82 -21.26 -16.45
C ALA A 329 9.65 -21.09 -15.46
N TYR A 330 9.68 -21.84 -14.34
CA TYR A 330 8.71 -21.68 -13.26
C TYR A 330 8.76 -20.27 -12.65
N ASP A 331 9.96 -19.74 -12.37
CA ASP A 331 10.13 -18.40 -11.82
C ASP A 331 9.61 -17.32 -12.77
N ILE A 332 9.94 -17.39 -14.07
CA ILE A 332 9.49 -16.42 -15.08
C ILE A 332 7.97 -16.48 -15.27
N LEU A 333 7.37 -17.67 -15.23
CA LEU A 333 5.90 -17.81 -15.29
C LEU A 333 5.25 -17.10 -14.09
N LEU A 334 5.80 -17.27 -12.89
CA LEU A 334 5.31 -16.60 -11.69
C LEU A 334 5.58 -15.10 -11.70
N ASP A 335 6.68 -14.63 -12.29
CA ASP A 335 6.95 -13.20 -12.45
C ASP A 335 5.89 -12.55 -13.35
N MET A 336 5.57 -13.17 -14.49
CA MET A 336 4.48 -12.71 -15.36
C MET A 336 3.13 -12.73 -14.63
N TYR A 337 2.85 -13.80 -13.87
CA TYR A 337 1.64 -13.91 -13.05
C TYR A 337 1.52 -12.76 -12.06
N SER A 338 2.58 -12.47 -11.30
CA SER A 338 2.62 -11.38 -10.34
C SER A 338 2.40 -10.02 -10.99
N ILE A 339 3.09 -9.72 -12.10
CA ILE A 339 2.94 -8.42 -12.77
C ILE A 339 1.51 -8.26 -13.32
N ILE A 340 0.95 -9.29 -13.94
CA ILE A 340 -0.42 -9.26 -14.46
C ILE A 340 -1.45 -9.03 -13.34
N LYS A 341 -1.24 -9.62 -12.16
CA LYS A 341 -2.03 -9.34 -10.96
C LYS A 341 -1.91 -7.88 -10.53
N LEU A 342 -0.70 -7.30 -10.52
CA LEU A 342 -0.51 -5.89 -10.20
C LEU A 342 -1.25 -4.98 -11.20
N MET A 343 -1.35 -5.38 -12.46
CA MET A 343 -2.12 -4.66 -13.49
C MET A 343 -3.65 -4.80 -13.34
N GLN A 344 -4.14 -5.67 -12.45
CA GLN A 344 -5.57 -5.76 -12.11
C GLN A 344 -5.97 -4.87 -10.93
N ARG A 345 -5.04 -4.10 -10.35
CA ARG A 345 -5.35 -3.23 -9.21
C ARG A 345 -6.44 -2.22 -9.54
N ASP A 346 -7.37 -2.05 -8.60
CA ASP A 346 -8.51 -1.14 -8.75
C ASP A 346 -8.09 0.31 -8.86
N SER A 347 -6.96 0.71 -8.28
CA SER A 347 -6.45 2.08 -8.35
C SER A 347 -5.98 2.52 -9.75
N LEU A 348 -5.87 1.58 -10.71
CA LEU A 348 -5.43 1.92 -12.06
C LEU A 348 -6.56 2.58 -12.87
N PRO A 349 -6.23 3.47 -13.82
CA PRO A 349 -7.21 4.03 -14.74
C PRO A 349 -8.09 2.94 -15.38
N PHE A 350 -9.39 3.21 -15.45
CA PHE A 350 -10.45 2.33 -15.96
C PHE A 350 -10.76 1.11 -15.09
N ASN A 351 -9.77 0.49 -14.43
CA ASN A 351 -10.04 -0.50 -13.38
C ASN A 351 -10.78 0.16 -12.20
N ASN A 352 -10.49 1.41 -11.89
CA ASN A 352 -11.21 2.18 -10.87
C ASN A 352 -12.70 2.36 -11.18
N VAL A 353 -13.03 2.58 -12.46
CA VAL A 353 -14.41 2.66 -12.92
C VAL A 353 -15.08 1.29 -12.89
N TYR A 354 -14.38 0.23 -13.30
CA TYR A 354 -14.86 -1.14 -13.17
C TYR A 354 -15.23 -1.44 -11.71
N PHE A 355 -14.31 -1.15 -10.79
CA PHE A 355 -14.49 -1.38 -9.36
C PHE A 355 -15.69 -0.62 -8.82
N LEU A 356 -15.83 0.68 -9.11
CA LEU A 356 -16.99 1.44 -8.64
C LEU A 356 -18.31 0.85 -9.16
N ILE A 357 -18.39 0.52 -10.44
CA ILE A 357 -19.63 -0.06 -10.99
C ILE A 357 -19.90 -1.42 -10.34
N PHE A 358 -18.89 -2.25 -10.15
CA PHE A 358 -19.01 -3.52 -9.45
C PHE A 358 -19.50 -3.32 -7.99
N GLN A 359 -18.96 -2.33 -7.26
CA GLN A 359 -19.41 -1.96 -5.91
C GLN A 359 -20.88 -1.54 -5.86
N ILE A 360 -21.31 -0.71 -6.82
CA ILE A 360 -22.70 -0.26 -6.90
C ILE A 360 -23.65 -1.43 -7.20
N LYS A 361 -23.27 -2.32 -8.14
CA LYS A 361 -24.20 -3.32 -8.66
C LYS A 361 -24.23 -4.62 -7.85
N GLU A 362 -23.07 -5.09 -7.38
CA GLU A 362 -22.95 -6.40 -6.72
C GLU A 362 -22.93 -6.27 -5.20
N TYR A 363 -22.13 -5.36 -4.65
CA TYR A 363 -21.94 -5.27 -3.20
C TYR A 363 -23.08 -4.53 -2.51
N SER A 364 -23.40 -3.33 -2.98
CA SER A 364 -24.50 -2.53 -2.43
C SER A 364 -25.88 -2.94 -2.98
N LYS A 365 -25.92 -3.85 -3.96
CA LYS A 365 -27.14 -4.42 -4.55
C LYS A 365 -28.09 -3.38 -5.15
N ALA A 366 -27.58 -2.22 -5.59
CA ALA A 366 -28.39 -1.22 -6.27
C ALA A 366 -28.94 -1.82 -7.57
N LYS A 367 -30.26 -2.01 -7.64
CA LYS A 367 -30.92 -2.63 -8.81
C LYS A 367 -30.69 -1.81 -10.08
N ASP A 368 -30.66 -0.50 -9.93
CA ASP A 368 -30.43 0.49 -10.99
C ASP A 368 -29.82 1.77 -10.40
N TYR A 369 -29.83 2.86 -11.19
CA TYR A 369 -29.31 4.16 -10.82
C TYR A 369 -30.43 5.19 -10.53
N SER A 370 -31.60 4.71 -10.10
CA SER A 370 -32.73 5.56 -9.71
C SER A 370 -32.51 6.22 -8.34
N GLU A 371 -33.35 7.21 -8.04
CA GLU A 371 -33.32 7.98 -6.79
C GLU A 371 -33.41 7.11 -5.52
N GLU A 372 -34.20 6.04 -5.56
CA GLU A 372 -34.32 5.07 -4.46
C GLU A 372 -32.98 4.42 -4.07
N ASN A 373 -32.01 4.43 -4.99
CA ASN A 373 -30.69 3.81 -4.82
C ASN A 373 -29.55 4.83 -4.63
N TYR A 374 -29.83 6.13 -4.50
CA TYR A 374 -28.78 7.16 -4.34
C TYR A 374 -27.89 6.96 -3.11
N TYR A 375 -28.46 6.43 -2.03
CA TYR A 375 -27.70 6.03 -0.85
C TYR A 375 -26.60 5.02 -1.20
N TYR A 376 -26.92 3.95 -1.91
CA TYR A 376 -25.96 2.90 -2.30
C TYR A 376 -24.87 3.42 -3.24
N ILE A 377 -25.22 4.37 -4.12
CA ILE A 377 -24.24 5.02 -5.01
C ILE A 377 -23.28 5.88 -4.20
N LEU A 378 -23.80 6.70 -3.28
CA LEU A 378 -22.96 7.54 -2.42
C LEU A 378 -22.06 6.70 -1.51
N ASP A 379 -22.60 5.64 -0.90
CA ASP A 379 -21.86 4.71 -0.06
C ASP A 379 -20.70 4.06 -0.83
N SER A 380 -20.97 3.55 -2.05
CA SER A 380 -19.94 2.99 -2.92
C SER A 380 -18.84 4.01 -3.30
N LEU A 381 -19.22 5.29 -3.48
CA LEU A 381 -18.28 6.37 -3.76
C LEU A 381 -17.39 6.69 -2.55
N ILE A 382 -17.96 6.70 -1.34
CA ILE A 382 -17.23 6.87 -0.07
C ILE A 382 -16.23 5.72 0.10
N ASP A 383 -16.65 4.48 -0.15
CA ASP A 383 -15.78 3.30 -0.08
C ASP A 383 -14.61 3.37 -1.07
N CYS A 384 -14.88 3.82 -2.30
CA CYS A 384 -13.82 4.06 -3.28
C CYS A 384 -12.86 5.16 -2.83
N GLN A 385 -13.34 6.19 -2.15
CA GLN A 385 -12.53 7.27 -1.58
C GLN A 385 -11.67 6.79 -0.40
N HIS A 386 -12.22 5.96 0.48
CA HIS A 386 -11.50 5.33 1.59
C HIS A 386 -10.40 4.39 1.08
N SER A 387 -10.71 3.62 0.04
CA SER A 387 -9.80 2.64 -0.54
C SER A 387 -8.75 3.25 -1.49
N ASN A 388 -8.73 4.59 -1.65
CA ASN A 388 -7.88 5.33 -2.59
C ASN A 388 -8.02 4.84 -4.06
N VAL A 389 -9.22 4.40 -4.45
CA VAL A 389 -9.53 3.88 -5.80
C VAL A 389 -9.95 4.99 -6.76
N ILE A 390 -10.36 6.17 -6.25
CA ILE A 390 -10.88 7.29 -7.07
C ILE A 390 -9.92 7.71 -8.20
N GLY A 391 -8.61 7.52 -8.06
CA GLY A 391 -7.61 7.99 -9.02
C GLY A 391 -7.35 9.50 -8.92
N LYS A 392 -6.41 10.03 -9.71
CA LYS A 392 -5.98 11.44 -9.67
C LYS A 392 -6.08 12.10 -11.05
N GLY A 393 -6.36 13.41 -11.07
CA GLY A 393 -6.37 14.22 -12.29
C GLY A 393 -7.31 13.71 -13.38
N LYS A 394 -6.82 13.68 -14.64
CA LYS A 394 -7.58 13.26 -15.83
C LYS A 394 -8.03 11.79 -15.82
N PHE A 395 -7.53 10.98 -14.90
CA PHE A 395 -7.88 9.56 -14.73
C PHE A 395 -8.61 9.28 -13.43
N SER A 396 -9.07 10.32 -12.72
CA SER A 396 -10.04 10.11 -11.66
C SER A 396 -11.34 9.52 -12.22
N ILE A 397 -12.06 8.74 -11.42
CA ILE A 397 -13.36 8.17 -11.78
C ILE A 397 -14.29 9.28 -12.31
N TYR A 398 -14.36 10.41 -11.62
CA TYR A 398 -15.20 11.54 -12.00
C TYR A 398 -14.83 12.09 -13.38
N SER A 399 -13.53 12.26 -13.64
CA SER A 399 -13.05 12.77 -14.93
C SER A 399 -13.31 11.78 -16.07
N ILE A 400 -13.16 10.47 -15.81
CA ILE A 400 -13.48 9.43 -16.78
C ILE A 400 -14.98 9.37 -17.07
N ILE A 401 -15.82 9.36 -16.03
CA ILE A 401 -17.29 9.34 -16.17
C ILE A 401 -17.80 10.61 -16.86
N LYS A 402 -17.26 11.79 -16.53
CA LYS A 402 -17.60 13.05 -17.21
C LYS A 402 -17.31 12.98 -18.71
N ASN A 403 -16.16 12.43 -19.09
CA ASN A 403 -15.68 12.34 -20.47
C ASN A 403 -15.83 10.94 -21.07
N ILE A 404 -16.88 10.21 -20.70
CA ILE A 404 -16.97 8.76 -20.96
C ILE A 404 -16.90 8.37 -22.44
N GLU A 405 -17.41 9.21 -23.35
CA GLU A 405 -17.33 8.98 -24.80
C GLU A 405 -15.90 8.91 -25.31
N LYS A 406 -15.00 9.73 -24.74
CA LYS A 406 -13.57 9.73 -25.11
C LYS A 406 -12.94 8.35 -24.90
N TYR A 407 -13.45 7.59 -23.94
CA TYR A 407 -12.88 6.32 -23.49
C TYR A 407 -13.70 5.11 -23.93
N GLU A 408 -14.71 5.28 -24.81
CA GLU A 408 -15.59 4.20 -25.26
C GLU A 408 -14.83 2.94 -25.75
N PRO A 409 -13.80 3.04 -26.62
CA PRO A 409 -13.11 1.84 -27.11
C PRO A 409 -12.39 1.04 -26.02
N ILE A 410 -12.02 1.70 -24.92
CA ILE A 410 -11.38 1.07 -23.76
C ILE A 410 -12.45 0.47 -22.86
N LEU A 411 -13.44 1.26 -22.46
CA LEU A 411 -14.46 0.86 -21.50
C LEU A 411 -15.35 -0.28 -22.01
N ARG A 412 -15.53 -0.42 -23.33
CA ARG A 412 -16.23 -1.56 -23.94
C ARG A 412 -15.49 -2.89 -23.82
N THR A 413 -14.17 -2.89 -23.58
CA THR A 413 -13.39 -4.13 -23.44
C THR A 413 -13.64 -4.85 -22.13
N TYR A 414 -14.10 -4.13 -21.12
CA TYR A 414 -14.40 -4.69 -19.81
C TYR A 414 -15.85 -5.13 -19.76
N GLU A 415 -16.06 -6.44 -19.76
CA GLU A 415 -17.37 -7.05 -19.54
C GLU A 415 -17.65 -7.20 -18.04
N ILE A 416 -18.90 -6.93 -17.65
CA ILE A 416 -19.40 -7.21 -16.31
C ILE A 416 -20.38 -8.37 -16.42
N TYR A 417 -20.06 -9.46 -15.73
CA TYR A 417 -20.91 -10.64 -15.65
C TYR A 417 -21.83 -10.50 -14.43
N TYR A 418 -23.14 -10.45 -14.68
CA TYR A 418 -24.18 -10.45 -13.65
C TYR A 418 -24.83 -11.83 -13.64
N GLU A 419 -24.89 -12.49 -12.48
CA GLU A 419 -25.49 -13.84 -12.36
C GLU A 419 -26.94 -13.89 -12.89
N ASP A 420 -27.68 -12.79 -12.74
CA ASP A 420 -29.11 -12.70 -13.07
C ASP A 420 -29.43 -12.12 -14.47
N LYS A 421 -28.44 -11.67 -15.27
CA LYS A 421 -28.73 -11.01 -16.56
C LYS A 421 -28.36 -11.88 -17.76
N ARG A 422 -29.33 -12.06 -18.67
CA ARG A 422 -29.16 -12.74 -19.99
C ARG A 422 -28.20 -12.01 -20.96
N ARG A 423 -27.65 -10.85 -20.59
CA ARG A 423 -26.76 -10.04 -21.43
C ARG A 423 -25.63 -9.44 -20.61
N ASN A 424 -24.39 -9.68 -21.03
CA ASN A 424 -23.21 -9.01 -20.51
C ASN A 424 -23.31 -7.51 -20.84
N LEU A 425 -23.26 -6.66 -19.83
CA LEU A 425 -23.12 -5.21 -20.02
C LEU A 425 -21.65 -4.86 -19.82
N ASN A 426 -21.14 -3.92 -20.62
CA ASN A 426 -19.78 -3.42 -20.48
C ASN A 426 -19.75 -2.18 -19.57
N ILE A 427 -18.56 -1.81 -19.08
CA ILE A 427 -18.37 -0.62 -18.23
C ILE A 427 -18.91 0.65 -18.90
N TYR A 428 -18.76 0.78 -20.22
CA TYR A 428 -19.20 1.99 -20.94
C TYR A 428 -20.71 2.22 -20.79
N GLU A 429 -21.53 1.18 -20.95
CA GLU A 429 -22.99 1.28 -20.85
C GLU A 429 -23.47 1.58 -19.43
N GLU A 430 -22.87 0.97 -18.41
CA GLU A 430 -23.18 1.27 -17.01
C GLU A 430 -22.67 2.66 -16.61
N GLY A 431 -21.48 3.05 -17.08
CA GLY A 431 -20.91 4.36 -16.84
C GLY A 431 -21.75 5.49 -17.47
N LEU A 432 -22.39 5.26 -18.61
CA LEU A 432 -23.33 6.23 -19.20
C LEU A 432 -24.54 6.46 -18.30
N LYS A 433 -25.03 5.42 -17.61
CA LYS A 433 -26.14 5.52 -16.66
C LYS A 433 -25.70 6.27 -15.41
N LEU A 434 -24.54 5.91 -14.84
CA LEU A 434 -23.96 6.60 -13.71
C LEU A 434 -23.71 8.08 -14.01
N ARG A 435 -23.24 8.40 -15.23
CA ARG A 435 -23.09 9.78 -15.66
C ARG A 435 -24.42 10.52 -15.63
N LYS A 436 -25.53 9.92 -16.09
CA LYS A 436 -26.85 10.57 -16.02
C LYS A 436 -27.21 10.93 -14.58
N THR A 437 -26.95 10.03 -13.63
CA THR A 437 -27.13 10.31 -12.20
C THR A 437 -26.30 11.50 -11.72
N PHE A 438 -25.05 11.62 -12.16
CA PHE A 438 -24.20 12.78 -11.80
C PHE A 438 -24.66 14.11 -12.42
N TYR A 439 -25.59 14.08 -13.37
CA TYR A 439 -26.22 15.26 -13.95
C TYR A 439 -27.67 15.45 -13.47
N ASP A 440 -28.17 14.55 -12.62
CA ASP A 440 -29.54 14.57 -12.09
C ASP A 440 -29.68 15.59 -10.96
N ASP A 441 -30.72 16.40 -11.03
CA ASP A 441 -31.07 17.40 -10.02
C ASP A 441 -31.29 16.75 -8.64
N ASN A 442 -32.04 15.65 -8.59
CA ASN A 442 -32.40 14.97 -7.34
C ASN A 442 -31.17 14.37 -6.66
N PHE A 443 -30.16 13.95 -7.44
CA PHE A 443 -28.93 13.40 -6.87
C PHE A 443 -28.13 14.48 -6.13
N TRP A 444 -27.96 15.66 -6.72
CA TRP A 444 -27.25 16.75 -6.05
C TRP A 444 -28.00 17.32 -4.84
N GLU A 445 -29.33 17.33 -4.88
CA GLU A 445 -30.13 17.66 -3.69
C GLU A 445 -29.94 16.64 -2.57
N TYR A 446 -29.92 15.34 -2.91
CA TYR A 446 -29.62 14.28 -1.97
C TYR A 446 -28.23 14.45 -1.32
N LEU A 447 -27.20 14.78 -2.12
CA LEU A 447 -25.85 15.06 -1.61
C LEU A 447 -25.81 16.27 -0.67
N LEU A 448 -26.52 17.35 -1.02
CA LEU A 448 -26.60 18.56 -0.19
C LEU A 448 -27.29 18.29 1.15
N LYS A 449 -28.39 17.53 1.13
CA LYS A 449 -29.09 17.11 2.35
C LYS A 449 -28.18 16.27 3.23
N THR A 450 -27.52 15.26 2.65
CA THR A 450 -26.62 14.36 3.38
C THR A 450 -25.46 15.13 4.02
N LEU A 451 -24.84 16.08 3.30
CA LEU A 451 -23.78 16.93 3.84
C LEU A 451 -24.29 17.82 4.99
N SER A 452 -25.54 18.28 4.92
CA SER A 452 -26.12 19.13 5.96
C SER A 452 -26.43 18.36 7.25
N GLU A 453 -26.77 17.07 7.12
CA GLU A 453 -27.11 16.16 8.22
C GLU A 453 -25.87 15.48 8.84
N HIS A 454 -24.79 15.33 8.08
CA HIS A 454 -23.58 14.62 8.51
C HIS A 454 -22.30 15.41 8.20
N ASP A 455 -21.44 15.56 9.21
CA ASP A 455 -20.08 16.08 9.03
C ASP A 455 -19.05 14.96 9.15
N ASN A 456 -18.46 14.60 8.01
CA ASN A 456 -17.48 13.53 7.89
C ASN A 456 -16.40 13.96 6.91
N GLU A 457 -15.13 13.90 7.33
CA GLU A 457 -13.97 14.32 6.53
C GLU A 457 -13.91 13.64 5.15
N ASN A 458 -14.25 12.35 5.08
CA ASN A 458 -14.22 11.60 3.82
C ASN A 458 -15.35 12.02 2.87
N LEU A 459 -16.55 12.26 3.42
CA LEU A 459 -17.67 12.83 2.65
C LEU A 459 -17.29 14.24 2.14
N ASN A 460 -16.70 15.07 2.98
CA ASN A 460 -16.29 16.43 2.64
C ASN A 460 -15.26 16.41 1.48
N LYS A 461 -14.25 15.54 1.57
CA LYS A 461 -13.22 15.35 0.53
C LYS A 461 -13.82 14.84 -0.77
N LEU A 462 -14.71 13.84 -0.70
CA LEU A 462 -15.42 13.28 -1.85
C LEU A 462 -16.22 14.36 -2.60
N LEU A 463 -17.09 15.07 -1.87
CA LEU A 463 -17.96 16.09 -2.44
C LEU A 463 -17.17 17.26 -3.00
N ARG A 464 -16.06 17.67 -2.36
CA ARG A 464 -15.16 18.70 -2.90
C ARG A 464 -14.61 18.30 -4.26
N GLN A 465 -14.18 17.05 -4.44
CA GLN A 465 -13.69 16.55 -5.72
C GLN A 465 -14.80 16.52 -6.78
N MET A 466 -15.99 16.00 -6.44
CA MET A 466 -17.13 15.98 -7.36
C MET A 466 -17.54 17.38 -7.80
N CYS A 467 -17.66 18.33 -6.86
CA CYS A 467 -18.00 19.72 -7.17
C CYS A 467 -16.98 20.33 -8.14
N ASN A 468 -15.68 20.15 -7.89
CA ASN A 468 -14.64 20.67 -8.77
C ASN A 468 -14.70 20.07 -10.19
N GLU A 469 -15.07 18.80 -10.32
CA GLU A 469 -15.12 18.12 -11.61
C GLU A 469 -16.37 18.50 -12.43
N PHE A 470 -17.53 18.66 -11.77
CA PHE A 470 -18.84 18.79 -12.43
C PHE A 470 -19.41 20.21 -12.50
N ILE A 471 -19.03 21.14 -11.61
CA ILE A 471 -19.65 22.48 -11.53
C ILE A 471 -19.65 23.26 -12.86
N SER A 472 -18.61 23.08 -13.68
CA SER A 472 -18.46 23.77 -14.97
C SER A 472 -19.33 23.18 -16.07
N VAL A 473 -19.68 21.90 -15.98
CA VAL A 473 -20.45 21.17 -17.00
C VAL A 473 -21.92 20.98 -16.64
N LEU A 474 -22.31 21.20 -15.38
CA LEU A 474 -23.71 21.24 -14.99
C LEU A 474 -24.43 22.45 -15.63
N PRO A 475 -25.62 22.26 -16.22
CA PRO A 475 -26.36 23.34 -16.87
C PRO A 475 -26.68 24.49 -15.93
N GLY A 476 -26.51 25.74 -16.39
CA GLY A 476 -26.67 26.96 -15.59
C GLY A 476 -28.06 27.14 -14.95
N SER A 477 -29.10 26.64 -15.62
CA SER A 477 -30.51 26.72 -15.21
C SER A 477 -30.93 25.63 -14.22
N ASN A 478 -30.14 24.57 -14.05
CA ASN A 478 -30.59 23.36 -13.38
C ASN A 478 -30.33 23.39 -11.87
N GLN A 479 -31.20 22.69 -11.15
CA GLN A 479 -31.16 22.61 -9.69
C GLN A 479 -29.89 21.90 -9.22
N ALA A 480 -29.37 20.93 -9.98
CA ALA A 480 -28.08 20.29 -9.77
C ALA A 480 -26.94 21.29 -9.60
N LYS A 481 -26.85 22.32 -10.46
CA LYS A 481 -25.78 23.32 -10.38
C LYS A 481 -25.90 24.18 -9.13
N LYS A 482 -27.13 24.54 -8.73
CA LYS A 482 -27.40 25.31 -7.52
C LYS A 482 -26.99 24.51 -6.28
N SER A 483 -27.41 23.26 -6.17
CA SER A 483 -27.04 22.35 -5.10
C SER A 483 -25.52 22.12 -5.04
N CYS A 484 -24.86 21.92 -6.18
CA CYS A 484 -23.40 21.82 -6.27
C CYS A 484 -22.68 23.08 -5.77
N ILE A 485 -23.18 24.28 -6.12
CA ILE A 485 -22.62 25.55 -5.64
C ILE A 485 -22.80 25.67 -4.12
N GLU A 486 -23.95 25.28 -3.59
CA GLU A 486 -24.24 25.36 -2.17
C GLU A 486 -23.40 24.38 -1.34
N ILE A 487 -23.25 23.13 -1.82
CA ILE A 487 -22.30 22.15 -1.25
C ILE A 487 -20.91 22.77 -1.16
N LYS A 488 -20.41 23.37 -2.25
CA LYS A 488 -19.08 23.98 -2.27
C LYS A 488 -18.95 25.10 -1.22
N LYS A 489 -19.95 25.97 -1.10
CA LYS A 489 -19.96 27.02 -0.06
C LYS A 489 -19.97 26.45 1.36
N LEU A 490 -20.73 25.40 1.62
CA LEU A 490 -20.76 24.75 2.93
C LEU A 490 -19.39 24.15 3.29
N LEU A 491 -18.74 23.49 2.33
CA LEU A 491 -17.40 22.93 2.51
C LEU A 491 -16.35 24.03 2.75
N ASP A 492 -16.38 25.11 1.97
CA ASP A 492 -15.45 26.25 2.13
C ASP A 492 -15.63 26.95 3.49
N LYS A 493 -16.87 26.99 4.04
CA LYS A 493 -17.11 27.47 5.40
C LYS A 493 -16.49 26.56 6.45
N ARG A 494 -16.62 25.23 6.31
CA ARG A 494 -16.09 24.26 7.31
C ARG A 494 -14.56 24.32 7.43
N GLU A 495 -13.84 24.55 6.33
CA GLU A 495 -12.38 24.69 6.34
C GLU A 495 -11.87 25.97 7.02
N GLN A 496 -12.69 27.02 7.12
CA GLN A 496 -12.29 28.26 7.82
C GLN A 496 -12.34 28.11 9.35
N PHE A 497 -12.92 27.02 9.87
CA PHE A 497 -13.08 26.75 11.30
C PHE A 497 -12.35 25.49 11.78
N SER A 498 -11.57 24.83 10.91
CA SER A 498 -10.67 23.70 11.23
C SER A 498 -9.21 24.16 11.22
#